data_AF-A0A382WQ27-F1
#
_entry.id   AF-A0A382WQ27-F1
#
_cell.length_a   1.000
_cell.length_b   1.000
_cell.length_c   1.000
_cell.angle_alpha   90.00
_cell.angle_beta   90.00
_cell.angle_gamma   90.00
#
_symmetry.space_group_name_H-M   'P 1'
#
loop_
_entity.id
_entity.type
_entity.pdbx_description
1 polymer ?
#
loop_
_entity_poly.entity_id
_entity_poly.type
_entity_poly.pdbx_seq_one_letter_code
_entity_poly.pdbx_strand_id
1 'polypeptide(L)'
;SEVKFELPSINKDITVFTTRPDTLFGATYMVLAPEHPLVKKLVTPEQKADVESYVDLSQNKSDLDRGELNKEKTGVFLGACAINPVNGEKIPIWIADYVLMSYGTGAIMAVPGHDQRDYEFATKFDLPIIEVVLGGDLSIEAFTENQDGIMVNSSNSTGLDLNEKNVPDAIQTTIEWLTKTGKGEASVHYKLRDWLFSRQRYWGEPIPVIHKEDGTIQPLKESALPLSLPEVEKYEPAETGESPLANIKDWVNTEKGVRETNTMPQWAGSCWYYLR
;
A
#
# COMPACT_ATOMS: atom_id res chain seq x y z
N SER A 1 -5.73 8.78 9.31
CA SER A 1 -6.48 8.02 10.31
C SER A 1 -6.56 6.58 9.90
N GLU A 2 -6.42 5.68 10.86
CA GLU A 2 -6.67 4.25 10.70
C GLU A 2 -8.09 3.93 11.16
N VAL A 3 -8.83 3.20 10.33
CA VAL A 3 -10.25 2.89 10.56
C VAL A 3 -10.44 1.38 10.47
N LYS A 4 -11.12 0.79 11.45
CA LYS A 4 -11.40 -0.64 11.51
C LYS A 4 -12.78 -0.94 10.92
N PHE A 5 -12.78 -1.82 9.93
CA PHE A 5 -13.98 -2.38 9.33
C PHE A 5 -14.11 -3.84 9.74
N GLU A 6 -15.29 -4.25 10.18
CA GLU A 6 -15.53 -5.64 10.56
C GLU A 6 -15.69 -6.51 9.30
N LEU A 7 -15.18 -7.74 9.36
CA LEU A 7 -15.27 -8.76 8.32
C LEU A 7 -16.08 -9.95 8.85
N PRO A 8 -17.41 -9.94 8.73
CA PRO A 8 -18.28 -10.92 9.37
C PRO A 8 -18.00 -12.37 8.96
N SER A 9 -17.58 -12.60 7.71
CA SER A 9 -17.31 -13.93 7.18
C SER A 9 -16.16 -14.65 7.87
N ILE A 10 -15.24 -13.91 8.50
CA ILE A 10 -14.06 -14.47 9.18
C ILE A 10 -13.93 -14.02 10.64
N ASN A 11 -14.90 -13.26 11.16
CA ASN A 11 -14.92 -12.70 12.51
C ASN A 11 -13.60 -11.98 12.89
N LYS A 12 -13.16 -11.08 12.01
CA LYS A 12 -11.95 -10.25 12.17
C LYS A 12 -12.23 -8.84 11.71
N ASP A 13 -11.31 -7.94 12.04
CA ASP A 13 -11.31 -6.59 11.50
C ASP A 13 -10.21 -6.43 10.44
N ILE A 14 -10.42 -5.50 9.52
CA ILE A 14 -9.40 -4.95 8.65
C ILE A 14 -9.24 -3.47 8.93
N THR A 15 -7.98 -3.04 9.07
CA THR A 15 -7.66 -1.62 9.20
C THR A 15 -7.41 -1.03 7.82
N VAL A 16 -8.03 0.12 7.54
CA VAL A 16 -7.75 0.93 6.34
C VAL A 16 -7.20 2.29 6.75
N PHE A 17 -6.28 2.82 5.97
CA PHE A 17 -5.80 4.19 6.13
C PHE A 17 -6.60 5.14 5.24
N THR A 18 -7.02 6.28 5.80
CA THR A 18 -7.62 7.38 5.04
C THR A 18 -7.14 8.72 5.57
N THR A 19 -6.94 9.67 4.65
CA THR A 19 -6.76 11.10 4.96
C THR A 19 -8.09 11.85 5.03
N ARG A 20 -9.20 11.21 4.64
CA ARG A 20 -10.57 11.74 4.59
C ARG A 20 -11.51 10.90 5.46
N PRO A 21 -11.32 10.87 6.79
CA PRO A 21 -12.24 10.16 7.67
C PRO A 21 -13.63 10.81 7.69
N ASP A 22 -13.74 12.11 7.38
CA ASP A 22 -15.01 12.83 7.22
C ASP A 22 -15.96 12.16 6.22
N THR A 23 -15.43 11.53 5.17
CA THR A 23 -16.23 10.93 4.11
C THR A 23 -16.62 9.47 4.36
N LEU A 24 -16.41 8.93 5.57
CA LEU A 24 -16.68 7.54 5.92
C LEU A 24 -18.13 7.10 5.64
N PHE A 25 -19.11 7.99 5.76
CA PHE A 25 -20.51 7.70 5.44
C PHE A 25 -20.74 7.43 3.95
N GLY A 26 -19.87 7.94 3.07
CA GLY A 26 -19.91 7.73 1.63
C GLY A 26 -19.09 6.52 1.18
N ALA A 27 -18.52 5.74 2.11
CA ALA A 27 -17.77 4.54 1.77
C ALA A 27 -18.73 3.41 1.39
N THR A 28 -18.84 3.10 0.09
CA THR A 28 -19.84 2.17 -0.45
C THR A 28 -19.27 0.82 -0.86
N TYR A 29 -17.95 0.70 -0.97
CA TYR A 29 -17.24 -0.57 -1.16
C TYR A 29 -15.83 -0.49 -0.59
N MET A 30 -15.18 -1.65 -0.47
CA MET A 30 -13.79 -1.77 -0.04
C MET A 30 -12.98 -2.42 -1.15
N VAL A 31 -11.73 -2.00 -1.30
CA VAL A 31 -10.80 -2.60 -2.27
C VAL A 31 -9.55 -3.08 -1.57
N LEU A 32 -9.16 -4.32 -1.82
CA LEU A 32 -7.91 -4.90 -1.37
C LEU A 32 -6.92 -4.99 -2.53
N ALA A 33 -5.62 -4.88 -2.21
CA ALA A 33 -4.58 -5.28 -3.14
C ALA A 33 -4.75 -6.77 -3.49
N PRO A 34 -4.53 -7.21 -4.74
CA PRO A 34 -4.63 -8.61 -5.14
C PRO A 34 -3.75 -9.55 -4.29
N GLU A 35 -2.59 -9.07 -3.84
CA GLU A 35 -1.64 -9.83 -3.00
C GLU A 35 -2.01 -9.83 -1.51
N HIS A 36 -3.09 -9.13 -1.11
CA HIS A 36 -3.40 -8.94 0.30
C HIS A 36 -3.75 -10.29 0.99
N PRO A 37 -3.16 -10.60 2.17
CA PRO A 37 -3.34 -11.92 2.81
C PRO A 37 -4.78 -12.31 3.14
N LEU A 38 -5.69 -11.33 3.26
CA LEU A 38 -7.11 -11.58 3.49
C LEU A 38 -7.87 -12.04 2.23
N VAL A 39 -7.36 -11.81 1.02
CA VAL A 39 -8.02 -12.23 -0.23
C VAL A 39 -8.29 -13.74 -0.19
N LYS A 40 -7.27 -14.54 0.14
CA LYS A 40 -7.38 -16.00 0.27
C LYS A 40 -8.33 -16.48 1.36
N LYS A 41 -8.63 -15.64 2.36
CA LYS A 41 -9.48 -15.98 3.51
C LYS A 41 -10.93 -15.56 3.31
N LEU A 42 -11.15 -14.54 2.49
CA LEU A 42 -12.46 -13.93 2.25
C LEU A 42 -13.12 -14.44 0.97
N VAL A 43 -12.32 -14.90 0.00
CA VAL A 43 -12.84 -15.38 -1.28
C VAL A 43 -13.83 -16.53 -1.09
N THR A 44 -15.00 -16.38 -1.70
CA THR A 44 -16.02 -17.42 -1.73
C THR A 44 -15.68 -18.50 -2.77
N PRO A 45 -16.17 -19.75 -2.61
CA PRO A 45 -15.94 -20.80 -3.60
C PRO A 45 -16.35 -20.41 -5.02
N GLU A 46 -17.43 -19.63 -5.16
CA GLU A 46 -17.98 -19.19 -6.44
C GLU A 46 -17.08 -18.18 -7.15
N GLN A 47 -16.40 -17.31 -6.39
CA GLN A 47 -15.51 -16.26 -6.93
C GLN A 47 -14.06 -16.72 -7.06
N LYS A 48 -13.73 -17.93 -6.58
CA LYS A 48 -12.34 -18.40 -6.44
C LYS A 48 -11.58 -18.40 -7.76
N ALA A 49 -12.17 -18.92 -8.83
CA ALA A 49 -11.50 -19.02 -10.13
C ALA A 49 -11.15 -17.64 -10.71
N ASP A 50 -12.11 -16.71 -10.67
CA ASP A 50 -11.92 -15.35 -11.20
C ASP A 50 -10.91 -14.57 -10.37
N VAL A 51 -10.96 -14.72 -9.04
CA VAL A 51 -10.01 -14.09 -8.11
C VAL A 51 -8.59 -14.62 -8.33
N GLU A 52 -8.40 -15.94 -8.41
CA GLU A 52 -7.08 -16.54 -8.66
C GLU A 52 -6.51 -16.06 -10.00
N SER A 53 -7.31 -16.09 -11.06
CA SER A 53 -6.89 -15.57 -12.37
C SER A 53 -6.50 -14.09 -12.32
N TYR A 54 -7.25 -13.26 -11.59
CA TYR A 54 -6.97 -11.83 -11.48
C TYR A 54 -5.70 -11.55 -10.66
N VAL A 55 -5.46 -12.30 -9.59
CA VAL A 55 -4.25 -12.21 -8.79
C VAL A 55 -3.03 -12.57 -9.63
N ASP A 56 -3.08 -13.66 -10.40
CA ASP A 56 -1.97 -14.08 -11.27
C ASP A 56 -1.67 -13.03 -12.35
N LEU A 57 -2.70 -12.44 -12.97
CA LEU A 57 -2.53 -11.35 -13.94
C LEU A 57 -1.91 -10.11 -13.29
N SER A 58 -2.29 -9.78 -12.06
CA SER A 58 -1.81 -8.60 -11.34
C SER A 58 -0.35 -8.74 -10.90
N GLN A 59 0.09 -9.96 -10.55
CA GLN A 59 1.50 -10.24 -10.19
C GLN A 59 2.48 -10.05 -11.34
N ASN A 60 2.00 -10.14 -12.58
CA ASN A 60 2.83 -9.93 -13.77
C ASN A 60 2.98 -8.44 -14.16
N LYS A 61 2.36 -7.52 -13.41
CA LYS A 61 2.45 -6.08 -13.62
C LYS A 61 3.33 -5.43 -12.56
N SER A 62 4.11 -4.42 -12.93
CA SER A 62 4.86 -3.63 -11.95
C SER A 62 3.93 -2.66 -11.18
N ASP A 63 4.37 -2.17 -10.02
CA ASP A 63 3.68 -1.10 -9.29
C ASP A 63 3.37 0.12 -10.19
N LEU A 64 4.28 0.45 -11.12
CA LEU A 64 4.11 1.55 -12.06
C LEU A 64 3.03 1.27 -13.10
N ASP A 65 3.00 0.04 -13.62
CA ASP A 65 1.99 -0.40 -14.59
C ASP A 65 0.58 -0.44 -13.98
N ARG A 66 0.50 -0.68 -12.67
CA ARG A 66 -0.76 -0.75 -11.90
C ARG A 66 -1.25 0.62 -11.42
N GLY A 67 -0.34 1.56 -11.22
CA GLY A 67 -0.61 2.91 -10.75
C GLY A 67 -0.98 3.87 -11.88
N GLU A 68 -0.14 4.90 -12.05
CA GLU A 68 -0.43 6.08 -12.89
C GLU A 68 -0.54 5.77 -14.39
N LEU A 69 0.02 4.64 -14.86
CA LEU A 69 -0.03 4.24 -16.27
C LEU A 69 -1.31 3.50 -16.65
N ASN A 70 -2.05 2.95 -15.68
CA ASN A 70 -3.25 2.18 -15.98
C ASN A 70 -4.48 3.08 -16.15
N LYS A 71 -4.91 3.23 -17.41
CA LYS A 71 -6.15 3.96 -17.74
C LYS A 71 -7.41 3.13 -17.57
N GLU A 72 -7.29 1.79 -17.55
CA GLU A 72 -8.46 0.93 -17.45
C GLU A 72 -8.62 0.39 -16.03
N LYS A 73 -9.72 0.80 -15.37
CA LYS A 73 -10.09 0.24 -14.06
C LYS A 73 -10.48 -1.23 -14.23
N THR A 74 -9.81 -2.13 -13.52
CA THR A 74 -10.16 -3.55 -13.50
C THR A 74 -10.33 -3.98 -12.05
N GLY A 75 -11.15 -5.00 -11.81
CA GLY A 75 -11.34 -5.55 -10.49
C GLY A 75 -12.31 -6.72 -10.49
N VAL A 76 -12.25 -7.51 -9.42
CA VAL A 76 -13.08 -8.70 -9.22
C VAL A 76 -13.74 -8.65 -7.85
N PHE A 77 -15.03 -8.98 -7.80
CA PHE A 77 -15.77 -9.06 -6.54
C PHE A 77 -15.31 -10.29 -5.76
N LEU A 78 -15.02 -10.12 -4.47
CA LEU A 78 -14.46 -11.20 -3.64
C LEU A 78 -15.53 -12.21 -3.17
N GLY A 79 -16.82 -11.84 -3.27
CA GLY A 79 -17.92 -12.61 -2.67
C GLY A 79 -18.11 -12.34 -1.18
N ALA A 80 -17.37 -11.38 -0.61
CA ALA A 80 -17.41 -11.01 0.80
C ALA A 80 -17.79 -9.54 0.98
N CYS A 81 -18.27 -9.20 2.18
CA CYS A 81 -18.59 -7.84 2.56
C CYS A 81 -17.84 -7.45 3.85
N ALA A 82 -17.59 -6.15 4.00
CA ALA A 82 -17.17 -5.52 5.24
C ALA A 82 -18.34 -4.74 5.86
N ILE A 83 -18.28 -4.45 7.15
CA ILE A 83 -19.23 -3.55 7.84
C ILE A 83 -18.58 -2.19 7.99
N ASN A 84 -19.25 -1.16 7.46
CA ASN A 84 -18.80 0.21 7.65
C ASN A 84 -19.03 0.65 9.11
N PRO A 85 -17.97 1.09 9.82
CA PRO A 85 -18.05 1.38 11.25
C PRO A 85 -18.99 2.52 11.61
N VAL A 86 -19.26 3.46 10.69
CA VAL A 86 -20.07 4.66 10.99
C VAL A 86 -21.56 4.47 10.79
N ASN A 87 -22.00 3.63 9.84
CA ASN A 87 -23.43 3.44 9.55
C ASN A 87 -23.90 1.98 9.72
N GLY A 88 -22.97 1.03 9.91
CA GLY A 88 -23.27 -0.40 10.04
C GLY A 88 -23.67 -1.07 8.73
N GLU A 89 -23.54 -0.39 7.60
CA GLU A 89 -23.90 -0.93 6.30
C GLU A 89 -22.90 -1.98 5.81
N LYS A 90 -23.42 -2.98 5.09
CA LYS A 90 -22.62 -4.01 4.44
C LYS A 90 -22.12 -3.48 3.11
N ILE A 91 -20.81 -3.33 2.98
CA ILE A 91 -20.17 -2.88 1.75
C ILE A 91 -19.41 -4.04 1.08
N PRO A 92 -19.56 -4.26 -0.24
CA PRO A 92 -18.87 -5.34 -0.94
C PRO A 92 -17.35 -5.12 -0.94
N ILE A 93 -16.61 -6.22 -0.88
CA ILE A 93 -15.14 -6.22 -0.97
C ILE A 93 -14.73 -6.65 -2.37
N TRP A 94 -13.90 -5.83 -3.01
CA TRP A 94 -13.31 -6.07 -4.31
C TRP A 94 -11.80 -6.23 -4.19
N ILE A 95 -11.20 -6.82 -5.22
CA ILE A 95 -9.75 -6.72 -5.47
C ILE A 95 -9.53 -5.89 -6.73
N ALA A 96 -8.54 -5.00 -6.70
CA ALA A 96 -8.17 -4.21 -7.86
C ALA A 96 -6.68 -3.86 -7.84
N ASP A 97 -6.06 -3.84 -9.01
CA ASP A 97 -4.62 -3.66 -9.16
C ASP A 97 -4.14 -2.24 -8.79
N TYR A 98 -5.00 -1.22 -8.87
CA TYR A 98 -4.67 0.15 -8.47
C TYR A 98 -4.44 0.32 -6.95
N VAL A 99 -4.82 -0.68 -6.14
CA VAL A 99 -4.49 -0.74 -4.71
C VAL A 99 -3.20 -1.53 -4.54
N LEU A 100 -2.21 -0.92 -3.89
CA LEU A 100 -0.87 -1.48 -3.72
C LEU A 100 -0.65 -1.94 -2.28
N MET A 101 -0.11 -3.15 -2.10
CA MET A 101 0.23 -3.67 -0.78
C MET A 101 1.30 -2.82 -0.06
N SER A 102 2.17 -2.16 -0.82
CA SER A 102 3.22 -1.29 -0.30
C SER A 102 2.73 0.07 0.20
N TYR A 103 1.43 0.38 0.09
CA TYR A 103 0.87 1.68 0.46
C TYR A 103 -0.26 1.51 1.48
N GLY A 104 -0.17 2.25 2.59
CA GLY A 104 -1.11 2.14 3.71
C GLY A 104 -1.12 0.71 4.27
N THR A 105 -2.31 0.11 4.34
CA THR A 105 -2.51 -1.26 4.84
C THR A 105 -2.72 -2.27 3.69
N GLY A 106 -2.54 -1.86 2.43
CA GLY A 106 -2.89 -2.70 1.27
C GLY A 106 -4.41 -2.85 1.07
N ALA A 107 -5.19 -2.00 1.71
CA ALA A 107 -6.65 -1.94 1.63
C ALA A 107 -7.12 -0.48 1.72
N ILE A 108 -8.18 -0.15 1.00
CA ILE A 108 -8.82 1.18 1.04
C ILE A 108 -10.32 1.03 1.24
N MET A 109 -10.90 2.00 1.95
CA MET A 109 -12.33 2.30 1.81
C MET A 109 -12.50 3.15 0.57
N ALA A 110 -13.45 2.82 -0.30
CA ALA A 110 -13.68 3.58 -1.51
C ALA A 110 -14.87 4.52 -1.32
N VAL A 111 -14.68 5.80 -1.65
CA VAL A 111 -15.70 6.84 -1.49
C VAL A 111 -15.96 7.53 -2.83
N PRO A 112 -16.79 6.92 -3.69
CA PRO A 112 -16.96 7.37 -5.08
C PRO A 112 -17.41 8.82 -5.22
N GLY A 113 -18.21 9.33 -4.30
CA GLY A 113 -18.66 10.72 -4.35
C GLY A 113 -17.53 11.74 -4.28
N HIS A 114 -16.35 11.36 -3.76
CA HIS A 114 -15.28 12.31 -3.40
C HIS A 114 -13.85 11.86 -3.75
N ASP A 115 -13.67 10.73 -4.43
CA ASP A 115 -12.39 10.32 -5.04
C ASP A 115 -12.65 9.91 -6.50
N GLN A 116 -11.96 10.54 -7.43
CA GLN A 116 -12.14 10.32 -8.87
C GLN A 116 -11.84 8.87 -9.31
N ARG A 117 -10.85 8.22 -8.70
CA ARG A 117 -10.50 6.83 -9.05
C ARG A 117 -11.58 5.86 -8.58
N ASP A 118 -12.14 6.13 -7.41
CA ASP A 118 -13.24 5.35 -6.86
C ASP A 118 -14.53 5.60 -7.65
N TYR A 119 -14.77 6.83 -8.11
CA TYR A 119 -15.89 7.17 -8.98
C TYR A 119 -15.85 6.39 -10.31
N GLU A 120 -14.70 6.39 -10.99
CA GLU A 120 -14.51 5.67 -12.25
C GLU A 120 -14.73 4.16 -12.07
N PHE A 121 -14.23 3.60 -10.95
CA PHE A 121 -14.44 2.19 -10.62
C PHE A 121 -15.91 1.91 -10.32
N ALA A 122 -16.55 2.71 -9.47
CA ALA A 122 -17.96 2.56 -9.12
C ALA A 122 -18.86 2.66 -10.35
N THR A 123 -18.58 3.60 -11.25
CA THR A 123 -19.32 3.78 -12.51
C THR A 123 -19.17 2.56 -13.41
N LYS A 124 -17.95 2.00 -13.53
CA LYS A 124 -17.69 0.82 -14.36
C LYS A 124 -18.39 -0.43 -13.83
N PHE A 125 -18.47 -0.58 -12.50
CA PHE A 125 -19.00 -1.77 -11.83
C PHE A 125 -20.40 -1.59 -11.23
N ASP A 126 -21.10 -0.50 -11.56
CA ASP A 126 -22.45 -0.17 -11.09
C ASP A 126 -22.57 -0.23 -9.55
N LEU A 127 -21.60 0.38 -8.86
CA LEU A 127 -21.56 0.46 -7.41
C LEU A 127 -22.19 1.76 -6.90
N PRO A 128 -22.78 1.78 -5.68
CA PRO A 128 -23.43 2.96 -5.15
C PRO A 128 -22.48 4.15 -5.03
N ILE A 129 -22.98 5.34 -5.37
CA ILE A 129 -22.29 6.63 -5.24
C ILE A 129 -23.14 7.50 -4.31
N ILE A 130 -22.58 7.88 -3.16
CA ILE A 130 -23.28 8.65 -2.13
C ILE A 130 -22.58 10.00 -1.96
N GLU A 131 -23.34 11.08 -1.99
CA GLU A 131 -22.87 12.41 -1.66
C GLU A 131 -22.80 12.58 -0.14
N VAL A 132 -21.61 12.89 0.38
CA VAL A 132 -21.40 13.24 1.80
C VAL A 132 -20.78 14.61 2.02
N VAL A 133 -20.34 15.28 0.96
CA VAL A 133 -19.96 16.69 0.96
C VAL A 133 -20.71 17.40 -0.16
N LEU A 134 -21.47 18.43 0.20
CA LEU A 134 -22.30 19.19 -0.71
C LEU A 134 -21.47 20.00 -1.70
N GLY A 135 -21.84 19.98 -2.99
CA GLY A 135 -21.40 21.00 -3.95
C GLY A 135 -21.19 20.54 -5.39
N GLY A 136 -21.17 19.24 -5.66
CA GLY A 136 -20.95 18.70 -7.01
C GLY A 136 -22.16 18.01 -7.61
N ASP A 137 -22.09 17.70 -8.91
CA ASP A 137 -23.05 16.82 -9.59
C ASP A 137 -22.43 15.43 -9.77
N LEU A 138 -22.77 14.52 -8.86
CA LEU A 138 -22.26 13.15 -8.87
C LEU A 138 -22.80 12.29 -10.02
N SER A 139 -23.76 12.79 -10.81
CA SER A 139 -24.15 12.12 -12.06
C SER A 139 -23.15 12.33 -13.19
N ILE A 140 -22.24 13.29 -13.04
CA ILE A 140 -21.23 13.66 -14.03
C ILE A 140 -19.83 13.22 -13.59
N GLU A 141 -19.43 13.58 -12.37
CA GLU A 141 -18.08 13.33 -11.86
C GLU A 141 -18.00 13.29 -10.32
N ALA A 142 -16.84 12.88 -9.80
CA ALA A 142 -16.58 12.93 -8.36
C ALA A 142 -16.40 14.38 -7.89
N PHE A 143 -17.00 14.74 -6.76
CA PHE A 143 -16.78 16.05 -6.16
C PHE A 143 -15.50 16.06 -5.31
N THR A 144 -14.38 16.46 -5.92
CA THR A 144 -13.03 16.42 -5.32
C THR A 144 -12.56 17.76 -4.71
N GLU A 145 -13.12 18.89 -5.13
CA GLU A 145 -12.83 20.24 -4.60
C GLU A 145 -13.63 20.55 -3.33
N ASN A 146 -13.47 19.71 -2.31
CA ASN A 146 -14.39 19.65 -1.19
C ASN A 146 -13.75 19.96 0.17
N GLN A 147 -12.52 20.49 0.21
CA GLN A 147 -11.79 20.76 1.46
C GLN A 147 -12.48 21.80 2.36
N ASP A 148 -13.19 22.75 1.77
CA ASP A 148 -13.98 23.77 2.47
C ASP A 148 -15.50 23.49 2.36
N GLY A 149 -15.88 22.28 1.95
CA GLY A 149 -17.26 21.87 1.74
C GLY A 149 -18.04 21.68 3.04
N ILE A 150 -19.35 21.54 2.90
CA ILE A 150 -20.27 21.26 4.00
C ILE A 150 -20.72 19.81 3.92
N MET A 151 -20.66 19.11 5.06
CA MET A 151 -21.06 17.71 5.15
C MET A 151 -22.59 17.54 5.04
N VAL A 152 -23.00 16.49 4.35
CA VAL A 152 -24.40 16.05 4.18
C VAL A 152 -24.49 14.53 4.30
N ASN A 153 -25.70 13.98 4.48
CA ASN A 153 -25.97 12.54 4.58
C ASN A 153 -25.05 11.77 5.56
N SER A 154 -24.58 12.43 6.61
CA SER A 154 -23.47 11.94 7.45
C SER A 154 -23.83 11.94 8.94
N SER A 155 -24.86 11.18 9.31
CA SER A 155 -25.25 11.00 10.70
C SER A 155 -25.65 9.57 11.04
N ASN A 156 -25.48 9.17 12.31
CA ASN A 156 -25.84 7.84 12.80
C ASN A 156 -26.56 7.89 14.16
N SER A 157 -27.16 6.75 14.54
CA SER A 157 -27.84 6.58 15.83
C SER A 157 -26.90 6.40 17.03
N THR A 158 -25.59 6.33 16.79
CA THR A 158 -24.54 6.10 17.79
C THR A 158 -23.78 7.38 18.19
N GLY A 159 -24.34 8.54 17.87
CA GLY A 159 -23.88 9.85 18.34
C GLY A 159 -22.80 10.52 17.48
N LEU A 160 -22.60 10.08 16.23
CA LEU A 160 -21.83 10.82 15.23
C LEU A 160 -22.81 11.55 14.31
N ASP A 161 -22.74 12.87 14.28
CA ASP A 161 -23.45 13.71 13.33
C ASP A 161 -22.47 14.75 12.78
N LEU A 162 -22.23 14.66 11.47
CA LEU A 162 -21.34 15.53 10.75
C LEU A 162 -22.11 16.56 9.91
N ASN A 163 -23.43 16.40 9.72
CA ASN A 163 -24.21 17.27 8.85
C ASN A 163 -24.03 18.74 9.24
N GLU A 164 -23.98 19.61 8.22
CA GLU A 164 -23.79 21.07 8.37
C GLU A 164 -22.41 21.49 8.91
N LYS A 165 -21.51 20.56 9.26
CA LYS A 165 -20.12 20.88 9.60
C LYS A 165 -19.32 21.17 8.34
N ASN A 166 -18.33 22.04 8.47
CA ASN A 166 -17.26 22.12 7.47
C ASN A 166 -16.37 20.86 7.56
N VAL A 167 -15.68 20.54 6.47
CA VAL A 167 -14.81 19.35 6.39
C VAL A 167 -13.71 19.31 7.47
N PRO A 168 -12.97 20.39 7.80
CA PRO A 168 -11.98 20.36 8.87
C PRO A 168 -12.55 19.94 10.23
N ASP A 169 -13.69 20.51 10.63
CA ASP A 169 -14.38 20.16 11.88
C ASP A 169 -14.93 18.73 11.83
N ALA A 170 -15.38 18.27 10.65
CA ALA A 170 -15.87 16.92 10.44
C ALA A 170 -14.75 15.87 10.55
N ILE A 171 -13.56 16.14 10.03
CA ILE A 171 -12.38 15.29 10.17
C ILE A 171 -12.06 15.10 11.67
N GLN A 172 -11.94 16.20 12.40
CA GLN A 172 -11.64 16.18 13.85
C GLN A 172 -12.71 15.40 14.62
N THR A 173 -14.00 15.73 14.40
CA THR A 173 -15.14 15.07 15.06
C THR A 173 -15.15 13.55 14.79
N THR A 174 -14.87 13.14 13.55
CA THR A 174 -14.88 11.73 13.17
C THR A 174 -13.73 10.97 13.84
N ILE A 175 -12.52 11.54 13.87
CA ILE A 175 -11.37 10.93 14.54
C ILE A 175 -11.63 10.74 16.04
N GLU A 176 -12.19 11.74 16.70
CA GLU A 176 -12.55 11.67 18.12
C GLU A 176 -13.59 10.58 18.37
N TRP A 177 -14.62 10.50 17.52
CA TRP A 177 -15.65 9.46 17.64
C TRP A 177 -15.09 8.05 17.40
N LEU A 178 -14.25 7.86 16.37
CA LEU A 178 -13.60 6.58 16.07
C LEU A 178 -12.73 6.11 17.26
N THR A 179 -11.97 7.03 17.85
CA THR A 179 -11.11 6.75 19.00
C THR A 179 -11.95 6.36 20.22
N LYS A 180 -12.98 7.15 20.52
CA LYS A 180 -13.88 6.90 21.66
C LYS A 180 -14.62 5.56 21.55
N THR A 181 -14.96 5.14 20.33
CA THR A 181 -15.68 3.89 20.08
C THR A 181 -14.76 2.69 19.83
N GLY A 182 -13.43 2.89 19.84
CA GLY A 182 -12.45 1.83 19.57
C GLY A 182 -12.40 1.36 18.10
N LYS A 183 -13.08 2.08 17.21
CA LYS A 183 -13.25 1.76 15.78
C LYS A 183 -12.16 2.35 14.89
N GLY A 184 -11.22 3.09 15.46
CA GLY A 184 -10.09 3.67 14.73
C GLY A 184 -9.28 4.64 15.59
N GLU A 185 -8.24 5.21 15.01
CA GLU A 185 -7.38 6.19 15.66
C GLU A 185 -6.73 7.15 14.66
N ALA A 186 -6.20 8.26 15.18
CA ALA A 186 -5.39 9.17 14.39
C ALA A 186 -4.07 8.50 13.99
N SER A 187 -3.67 8.66 12.73
CA SER A 187 -2.42 8.10 12.21
C SER A 187 -1.81 9.03 11.16
N VAL A 188 -0.48 9.00 11.06
CA VAL A 188 0.30 9.77 10.08
C VAL A 188 1.07 8.80 9.20
N HIS A 189 0.84 8.88 7.89
CA HIS A 189 1.58 8.11 6.90
C HIS A 189 2.32 9.04 5.94
N TYR A 190 3.48 8.56 5.47
CA TYR A 190 4.28 9.26 4.49
C TYR A 190 4.19 8.54 3.14
N LYS A 191 4.09 9.31 2.05
CA LYS A 191 4.28 8.76 0.69
C LYS A 191 5.73 8.30 0.46
N LEU A 192 6.67 8.84 1.24
CA LEU A 192 8.07 8.45 1.24
C LEU A 192 8.19 6.96 1.61
N ARG A 193 8.91 6.22 0.78
CA ARG A 193 9.24 4.81 1.02
C ARG A 193 10.68 4.69 1.52
N ASP A 194 10.99 3.57 2.15
CA ASP A 194 12.36 3.24 2.49
C ASP A 194 13.24 3.21 1.23
N TRP A 195 14.48 3.63 1.42
CA TRP A 195 15.42 3.74 0.33
C TRP A 195 15.96 2.36 -0.02
N LEU A 196 15.54 1.82 -1.17
CA LEU A 196 16.15 0.60 -1.73
C LEU A 196 17.63 0.87 -2.06
N PHE A 197 18.52 0.45 -1.15
CA PHE A 197 19.93 0.80 -1.14
C PHE A 197 20.88 -0.27 -1.71
N SER A 198 20.37 -1.42 -2.14
CA SER A 198 21.17 -2.51 -2.69
C SER A 198 21.04 -2.59 -4.22
N ARG A 199 22.14 -2.85 -4.93
CA ARG A 199 22.16 -3.05 -6.39
C ARG A 199 22.86 -4.35 -6.75
N GLN A 200 22.24 -5.14 -7.62
CA GLN A 200 22.82 -6.36 -8.20
C GLN A 200 23.82 -6.00 -9.32
N ARG A 201 24.83 -5.17 -9.02
CA ARG A 201 25.81 -4.67 -9.97
C ARG A 201 27.21 -4.84 -9.42
N TYR A 202 28.17 -5.05 -10.31
CA TYR A 202 29.58 -5.07 -9.96
C TYR A 202 30.10 -3.68 -9.58
N TRP A 203 29.78 -2.66 -10.38
CA TRP A 203 30.34 -1.32 -10.22
C TRP A 203 29.58 -0.47 -9.20
N GLY A 204 29.95 -0.63 -7.93
CA GLY A 204 29.48 0.17 -6.81
C GLY A 204 30.24 -0.22 -5.53
N GLU A 205 30.11 0.57 -4.48
CA GLU A 205 30.82 0.31 -3.22
C GLU A 205 30.27 -0.98 -2.58
N PRO A 206 31.14 -1.94 -2.19
CA PRO A 206 30.71 -3.13 -1.48
C PRO A 206 30.02 -2.80 -0.15
N ILE A 207 28.87 -3.43 0.11
CA ILE A 207 28.19 -3.30 1.40
C ILE A 207 28.99 -4.08 2.46
N PRO A 208 29.47 -3.45 3.54
CA PRO A 208 30.43 -4.05 4.46
C PRO A 208 29.76 -4.97 5.50
N VAL A 209 29.06 -6.01 5.05
CA VAL A 209 28.40 -7.01 5.91
C VAL A 209 28.72 -8.44 5.46
N ILE A 210 28.64 -9.38 6.41
CA ILE A 210 28.79 -10.82 6.22
C ILE A 210 27.51 -11.50 6.71
N HIS A 211 26.93 -12.34 5.87
CA HIS A 211 25.84 -13.26 6.17
C HIS A 211 26.41 -14.55 6.77
N LYS A 212 26.03 -14.89 8.00
CA LYS A 212 26.49 -16.11 8.69
C LYS A 212 25.63 -17.32 8.37
N GLU A 213 26.17 -18.51 8.63
CA GLU A 213 25.45 -19.78 8.48
C GLU A 213 24.22 -19.91 9.39
N ASP A 214 24.22 -19.22 10.54
CA ASP A 214 23.08 -19.18 11.48
C ASP A 214 21.96 -18.20 11.04
N GLY A 215 22.11 -17.55 9.89
CA GLY A 215 21.17 -16.58 9.33
C GLY A 215 21.33 -15.15 9.87
N THR A 216 22.27 -14.89 10.77
CA THR A 216 22.54 -13.53 11.27
C THR A 216 23.43 -12.73 10.32
N ILE A 217 23.24 -11.40 10.32
CA ILE A 217 24.05 -10.46 9.53
C ILE A 217 25.06 -9.78 10.48
N GLN A 218 26.33 -9.80 10.11
CA GLN A 218 27.40 -9.16 10.88
C GLN A 218 28.09 -8.06 10.06
N PRO A 219 28.10 -6.80 10.54
CA PRO A 219 28.89 -5.75 9.89
C PRO A 219 30.40 -5.98 10.05
N LEU A 220 31.18 -5.55 9.06
CA LEU A 220 32.63 -5.53 9.17
C LEU A 220 33.08 -4.54 10.26
N LYS A 221 34.23 -4.84 10.87
CA LYS A 221 34.88 -3.89 11.79
C LYS A 221 35.46 -2.73 10.99
N GLU A 222 35.50 -1.54 11.58
CA GLU A 222 36.08 -0.35 10.95
C GLU A 222 37.53 -0.57 10.50
N SER A 223 38.32 -1.32 11.28
CA SER A 223 39.70 -1.67 10.94
C SER A 223 39.85 -2.59 9.72
N ALA A 224 38.75 -3.18 9.24
CA ALA A 224 38.70 -4.00 8.03
C ALA A 224 38.19 -3.22 6.81
N LEU A 225 37.95 -1.90 6.95
CA LEU A 225 37.58 -1.01 5.86
C LEU A 225 38.83 -0.35 5.23
N PRO A 226 38.80 0.01 3.93
CA PRO A 226 37.69 -0.19 3.01
C PRO A 226 37.57 -1.66 2.55
N LEU A 227 36.33 -2.11 2.34
CA LEU A 227 36.08 -3.34 1.61
C LEU A 227 36.19 -3.04 0.11
N SER A 228 37.34 -3.36 -0.47
CA SER A 228 37.60 -3.12 -1.90
C SER A 228 36.88 -4.13 -2.79
N LEU A 229 36.42 -3.67 -3.96
CA LEU A 229 35.96 -4.54 -5.04
C LEU A 229 37.10 -5.46 -5.49
N PRO A 230 36.82 -6.74 -5.79
CA PRO A 230 37.80 -7.64 -6.37
C PRO A 230 38.06 -7.27 -7.83
N GLU A 231 39.31 -7.30 -8.28
CA GLU A 231 39.63 -7.13 -9.70
C GLU A 231 39.16 -8.34 -10.52
N VAL A 232 38.44 -8.09 -11.62
CA VAL A 232 37.96 -9.14 -12.54
C VAL A 232 38.15 -8.74 -13.99
N GLU A 233 38.45 -9.72 -14.85
CA GLU A 233 38.53 -9.52 -16.30
C GLU A 233 37.14 -9.39 -16.96
N LYS A 234 36.10 -9.98 -16.34
CA LYS A 234 34.72 -9.96 -16.85
C LYS A 234 33.74 -9.60 -15.73
N TYR A 235 32.89 -8.63 -16.01
CA TYR A 235 31.85 -8.10 -15.11
C TYR A 235 30.43 -8.49 -15.56
N GLU A 236 30.31 -9.58 -16.32
CA GLU A 236 29.05 -10.06 -16.86
C GLU A 236 28.08 -10.46 -15.73
N PRO A 237 26.78 -10.14 -15.83
CA PRO A 237 25.77 -10.57 -14.87
C PRO A 237 25.72 -12.10 -14.76
N ALA A 238 25.41 -12.61 -13.57
CA ALA A 238 25.12 -14.03 -13.42
C ALA A 238 23.84 -14.40 -14.19
N GLU A 239 23.80 -15.59 -14.81
CA GLU A 239 22.59 -16.12 -15.47
C GLU A 239 21.42 -16.27 -14.48
N THR A 240 21.70 -16.33 -13.18
CA THR A 240 20.73 -16.44 -12.08
C THR A 240 20.08 -15.10 -11.69
N GLY A 241 20.52 -13.97 -12.27
CA GLY A 241 20.07 -12.63 -11.88
C GLY A 241 20.75 -12.07 -10.62
N GLU A 242 21.67 -12.84 -10.02
CA GLU A 242 22.49 -12.40 -8.89
C GLU A 242 23.56 -11.38 -9.33
N SER A 243 24.07 -10.62 -8.35
CA SER A 243 25.18 -9.68 -8.59
C SER A 243 26.41 -10.41 -9.17
N PRO A 244 27.18 -9.81 -10.09
CA PRO A 244 28.41 -10.41 -10.61
C PRO A 244 29.40 -10.84 -9.52
N LEU A 245 29.40 -10.17 -8.35
CA LEU A 245 30.25 -10.51 -7.21
C LEU A 245 29.97 -11.91 -6.64
N ALA A 246 28.75 -12.44 -6.81
CA ALA A 246 28.38 -13.79 -6.36
C ALA A 246 29.18 -14.90 -7.06
N ASN A 247 29.71 -14.62 -8.26
CA ASN A 247 30.53 -15.56 -9.03
C ASN A 247 31.99 -15.61 -8.55
N ILE A 248 32.43 -14.65 -7.74
CA ILE A 248 33.81 -14.51 -7.29
C ILE A 248 33.95 -15.21 -5.94
N LYS A 249 33.98 -16.55 -5.97
CA LYS A 249 33.91 -17.39 -4.77
C LYS A 249 35.01 -17.08 -3.74
N ASP A 250 36.22 -16.76 -4.20
CA ASP A 250 37.35 -16.43 -3.33
C ASP A 250 37.18 -15.08 -2.60
N TRP A 251 36.40 -14.15 -3.19
CA TRP A 251 36.11 -12.88 -2.55
C TRP A 251 34.87 -12.96 -1.67
N VAL A 252 33.82 -13.69 -2.09
CA VAL A 252 32.56 -13.72 -1.36
C VAL A 252 32.63 -14.61 -0.12
N ASN A 253 33.34 -15.73 -0.18
CA ASN A 253 33.44 -16.67 0.91
C ASN A 253 34.50 -16.21 1.91
N THR A 254 34.13 -16.13 3.18
CA THR A 254 35.03 -15.82 4.29
C THR A 254 34.91 -16.90 5.35
N GLU A 255 35.88 -16.98 6.26
CA GLU A 255 35.81 -17.89 7.43
C GLU A 255 34.59 -17.63 8.33
N LYS A 256 33.96 -16.46 8.22
CA LYS A 256 32.83 -16.03 9.06
C LYS A 256 31.48 -16.12 8.35
N GLY A 257 31.45 -16.59 7.11
CA GLY A 257 30.25 -16.61 6.27
C GLY A 257 30.47 -15.94 4.91
N VAL A 258 29.39 -15.50 4.28
CA VAL A 258 29.36 -15.00 2.90
C VAL A 258 29.20 -13.48 2.89
N ARG A 259 30.04 -12.74 2.17
CA ARG A 259 29.90 -11.28 2.01
C ARG A 259 28.62 -10.92 1.27
N GLU A 260 28.06 -9.76 1.57
CA GLU A 260 27.01 -9.18 0.72
C GLU A 260 27.54 -8.96 -0.70
N THR A 261 26.84 -9.51 -1.68
CA THR A 261 27.23 -9.43 -3.09
C THR A 261 26.65 -8.23 -3.80
N ASN A 262 25.62 -7.59 -3.23
CA ASN A 262 25.10 -6.34 -3.75
C ASN A 262 26.01 -5.17 -3.39
N THR A 263 26.00 -4.17 -4.25
CA THR A 263 26.73 -2.93 -4.06
C THR A 263 25.79 -1.78 -3.72
N MET A 264 26.35 -0.73 -3.14
CA MET A 264 25.64 0.52 -2.91
C MET A 264 25.36 1.22 -4.25
N PRO A 265 24.26 1.99 -4.37
CA PRO A 265 23.97 2.74 -5.59
C PRO A 265 24.89 3.94 -5.72
N GLN A 266 24.99 4.48 -6.94
CA GLN A 266 25.80 5.68 -7.25
C GLN A 266 25.52 6.87 -6.32
N TRP A 267 24.28 7.01 -5.84
CA TRP A 267 23.92 8.13 -4.96
C TRP A 267 24.44 7.98 -3.52
N ALA A 268 24.95 6.80 -3.13
CA ALA A 268 25.58 6.59 -1.83
C ALA A 268 26.79 7.53 -1.64
N GLY A 269 27.58 7.77 -2.69
CA GLY A 269 28.66 8.77 -2.68
C GLY A 269 28.14 10.20 -2.88
N SER A 270 27.20 10.42 -3.79
CA SER A 270 26.74 11.78 -4.14
C SER A 270 25.90 12.45 -3.04
N CYS A 271 25.41 11.71 -2.05
CA CYS A 271 24.66 12.30 -0.92
C CYS A 271 25.54 13.06 0.07
N TRP A 272 26.87 12.94 0.01
CA TRP A 272 27.76 13.57 0.99
C TRP A 272 29.09 14.10 0.43
N TYR A 273 29.30 14.03 -0.89
CA TYR A 273 30.55 14.47 -1.53
C TYR A 273 30.94 15.93 -1.22
N TYR A 274 29.96 16.81 -0.97
CA TYR A 274 30.20 18.23 -0.65
C TYR A 274 30.79 18.44 0.75
N LEU A 275 30.87 17.39 1.58
CA LEU A 275 31.56 17.39 2.87
C LEU A 275 32.98 16.84 2.78
N ARG A 276 33.36 16.21 1.66
CA ARG A 276 34.61 15.48 1.49
C ARG A 276 35.73 16.37 0.93
#